data_AF-A0A2P8E8L6-F1
#
_entry.id   AF-A0A2P8E8L6-F1
#
_cell.length_a   1.000
_cell.length_b   1.000
_cell.length_c   1.000
_cell.angle_alpha   90.00
_cell.angle_beta   90.00
_cell.angle_gamma   90.00
#
_symmetry.space_group_name_H-M   'P 1'
#
loop_
_entity.id
_entity.type
_entity.pdbx_description
1 polymer ?
#
loop_
_entity_poly.entity_id
_entity_poly.type
_entity_poly.pdbx_seq_one_letter_code
_entity_poly.pdbx_strand_id
1 'polypeptide(L)'
;MRYFLLLFFLFFSVRSAAQVSNEDKPSVLLYPEVYEVIHLQNTLESQNLIAEKLGDSKQVFWKTLEKEIILIKVHASNLDAKNPDKSLELLLKPSPEFNIISSKRYGREYLPQAYVWCLNNR
;
A
#
# COMPACT_ATOMS: atom_id res chain seq x y z
N MET A 1 -46.97 -38.15 5.21
CA MET A 1 -45.50 -38.12 5.43
C MET A 1 -44.67 -37.91 4.14
N ARG A 2 -45.11 -38.29 2.93
CA ARG A 2 -44.31 -38.11 1.68
C ARG A 2 -44.17 -36.66 1.18
N TYR A 3 -45.15 -35.81 1.42
CA TYR A 3 -45.15 -34.42 0.91
C TYR A 3 -44.34 -33.43 1.75
N PHE A 4 -43.99 -33.77 2.99
CA PHE A 4 -43.23 -32.90 3.89
C PHE A 4 -41.76 -32.78 3.47
N LEU A 5 -41.17 -33.89 3.01
CA LEU A 5 -39.79 -33.94 2.51
C LEU A 5 -39.61 -33.14 1.22
N LEU A 6 -40.59 -33.18 0.30
CA LEU A 6 -40.55 -32.41 -0.95
C LEU A 6 -40.58 -30.90 -0.70
N LEU A 7 -41.40 -30.45 0.26
CA LEU A 7 -41.50 -29.05 0.64
C LEU A 7 -40.21 -28.55 1.34
N PHE A 8 -39.60 -29.39 2.17
CA PHE A 8 -38.33 -29.09 2.84
C PHE A 8 -37.16 -28.93 1.84
N PHE A 9 -37.09 -29.79 0.82
CA PHE A 9 -36.08 -29.68 -0.24
C PHE A 9 -36.25 -28.42 -1.10
N LEU A 10 -37.49 -27.99 -1.34
CA LEU A 10 -37.79 -26.81 -2.16
C LEU A 10 -37.38 -25.51 -1.44
N PHE A 11 -37.52 -25.43 -0.11
CA PHE A 11 -37.02 -24.28 0.65
C PHE A 11 -35.48 -24.20 0.70
N PHE A 12 -34.78 -25.34 0.70
CA PHE A 12 -33.31 -25.35 0.70
C PHE A 12 -32.71 -24.92 -0.65
N SER A 13 -33.31 -25.30 -1.77
CA SER A 13 -32.81 -24.92 -3.11
C SER A 13 -33.07 -23.45 -3.46
N VAL A 14 -34.14 -22.84 -2.96
CA VAL A 14 -34.38 -21.39 -3.16
C VAL A 14 -33.38 -20.54 -2.38
N ARG A 15 -32.97 -20.96 -1.18
CA ARG A 15 -31.95 -20.23 -0.40
C ARG A 15 -30.56 -20.30 -1.04
N SER A 16 -30.19 -21.43 -1.63
CA SER A 16 -28.93 -21.57 -2.38
C SER A 16 -28.92 -20.74 -3.67
N ALA A 17 -30.06 -20.55 -4.33
CA ALA A 17 -30.15 -19.74 -5.55
C ALA A 17 -30.17 -18.21 -5.29
N ALA A 18 -30.64 -17.77 -4.10
CA ALA A 18 -30.70 -16.36 -3.75
C ALA A 18 -29.36 -15.78 -3.25
N GLN A 19 -28.34 -16.61 -3.03
CA GLN A 19 -27.03 -16.17 -2.50
C GLN A 19 -25.99 -15.88 -3.60
N VAL A 20 -26.33 -16.03 -4.88
CA VAL A 20 -25.36 -15.98 -6.01
C VAL A 20 -25.47 -14.71 -6.86
N SER A 21 -26.23 -13.68 -6.44
CA SER A 21 -26.47 -12.49 -7.29
C SER A 21 -25.77 -11.20 -6.84
N ASN A 22 -24.74 -11.28 -5.99
CA ASN A 22 -23.96 -10.10 -5.58
C ASN A 22 -22.44 -10.28 -5.78
N GLU A 23 -22.03 -11.15 -6.70
CA GLU A 23 -20.62 -11.28 -7.09
C GLU A 23 -20.43 -10.82 -8.53
N ASP A 24 -20.26 -9.51 -8.70
CA ASP A 24 -19.47 -8.98 -9.82
C ASP A 24 -18.94 -7.57 -9.49
N LYS A 25 -18.65 -7.32 -8.21
CA LYS A 25 -17.68 -6.30 -7.84
C LYS A 25 -16.38 -7.03 -7.52
N PRO A 26 -15.30 -6.84 -8.29
CA PRO A 26 -14.02 -7.40 -7.92
C PRO A 26 -13.72 -6.96 -6.49
N SER A 27 -13.42 -7.93 -5.62
CA SER A 27 -13.18 -7.64 -4.22
C SER A 27 -12.02 -6.64 -4.13
N VAL A 28 -12.30 -5.48 -3.54
CA VAL A 28 -11.33 -4.40 -3.28
C VAL A 28 -10.18 -4.88 -2.36
N LEU A 29 -10.27 -6.12 -1.85
CA LEU A 29 -9.30 -6.80 -1.00
C LEU A 29 -8.20 -7.56 -1.77
N LEU A 30 -8.28 -7.71 -3.09
CA LEU A 30 -7.35 -8.58 -3.82
C LEU A 30 -5.91 -8.03 -3.93
N TYR A 31 -5.69 -6.75 -3.64
CA TYR A 31 -4.36 -6.19 -3.67
C TYR A 31 -4.11 -5.16 -2.55
N PRO A 32 -3.47 -5.55 -1.44
CA PRO A 32 -3.14 -4.61 -0.39
C PRO A 32 -2.13 -3.59 -0.92
N GLU A 33 -2.36 -2.31 -0.64
CA GLU A 33 -1.35 -1.28 -0.84
C GLU A 33 -0.10 -1.62 -0.03
N VAL A 34 1.06 -1.48 -0.66
CA VAL A 34 2.34 -1.75 -0.01
C VAL A 34 3.08 -0.42 0.18
N TYR A 35 3.53 -0.18 1.40
CA TYR A 35 4.26 1.01 1.81
C TYR A 35 5.73 0.65 1.95
N GLU A 36 6.59 1.29 1.17
CA GLU A 36 8.04 1.16 1.29
C GLU A 36 8.57 2.34 2.09
N VAL A 37 9.10 2.05 3.27
CA VAL A 37 9.62 3.02 4.24
C VAL A 37 11.13 2.92 4.27
N ILE A 38 11.82 4.02 3.97
CA ILE A 38 13.28 4.13 3.99
C ILE A 38 13.67 5.19 5.01
N HIS A 39 14.60 4.81 5.88
CA HIS A 39 15.24 5.70 6.84
C HIS A 39 16.61 6.06 6.27
N LEU A 40 16.83 7.36 6.10
CA LEU A 40 18.11 7.91 5.69
C LEU A 40 18.74 8.67 6.85
N GLN A 41 20.06 8.72 6.88
CA GLN A 41 20.76 9.64 7.77
C GLN A 41 20.39 11.08 7.44
N ASN A 42 20.06 11.87 8.46
CA ASN A 42 19.80 13.28 8.24
C ASN A 42 21.10 14.05 8.06
N THR A 43 21.37 14.43 6.81
CA THR A 43 22.41 15.41 6.45
C THR A 43 21.79 16.55 5.66
N LEU A 44 22.39 17.74 5.73
CA LEU A 44 21.91 18.91 4.99
C LEU A 44 21.86 18.61 3.47
N GLU A 45 22.87 17.89 2.97
CA GLU A 45 22.94 17.45 1.58
C GLU A 45 21.80 16.49 1.22
N SER A 46 21.49 15.51 2.08
CA SER A 46 20.37 14.59 1.84
C SER A 46 19.01 15.31 1.78
N GLN A 47 18.78 16.31 2.64
CA GLN A 47 17.53 17.09 2.62
C GLN A 47 17.37 17.86 1.31
N ASN A 48 18.43 18.55 0.86
CA ASN A 48 18.42 19.32 -0.38
C ASN A 48 18.19 18.42 -1.59
N LEU A 49 18.89 17.28 -1.62
CA LEU A 49 18.78 16.32 -2.72
C LEU A 49 17.40 15.65 -2.77
N ILE A 50 16.78 15.39 -1.62
CA ILE A 50 15.39 14.90 -1.54
C ILE A 50 14.41 15.96 -2.06
N ALA A 51 14.56 17.21 -1.62
CA ALA A 51 13.71 18.29 -2.12
C ALA A 51 13.85 18.47 -3.64
N GLU A 52 15.06 18.35 -4.18
CA GLU A 52 15.32 18.44 -5.63
C GLU A 52 14.75 17.23 -6.40
N LYS A 53 15.04 16.00 -5.95
CA LYS A 53 14.70 14.78 -6.70
C LYS A 53 13.25 14.33 -6.51
N LEU A 54 12.70 14.55 -5.33
CA LEU A 54 11.37 14.04 -4.96
C LEU A 54 10.31 15.14 -4.93
N GLY A 55 10.69 16.40 -4.69
CA GLY A 55 9.81 17.57 -4.83
C GLY A 55 8.37 17.36 -4.36
N ASP A 56 7.41 17.83 -5.15
CA ASP A 56 5.96 17.61 -4.92
C ASP A 56 5.46 16.27 -5.48
N SER A 57 6.27 15.21 -5.43
CA SER A 57 5.85 13.89 -5.88
C SER A 57 4.67 13.39 -5.04
N LYS A 58 3.51 13.25 -5.69
CA LYS A 58 2.27 12.73 -5.05
C LYS A 58 2.38 11.28 -4.57
N GLN A 59 3.46 10.58 -4.90
CA GLN A 59 3.64 9.15 -4.63
C GLN A 59 4.67 8.85 -3.54
N VAL A 60 5.50 9.85 -3.17
CA VAL A 60 6.55 9.72 -2.16
C VAL A 60 6.36 10.79 -1.10
N PHE A 61 6.01 10.37 0.10
CA PHE A 61 5.91 11.22 1.28
C PHE A 61 7.25 11.23 2.00
N TRP A 62 7.61 12.35 2.58
CA TRP A 62 8.86 12.44 3.33
C TRP A 62 8.74 13.37 4.53
N LYS A 63 9.53 13.07 5.56
CA LYS A 63 9.57 13.86 6.78
C LYS A 63 10.98 13.84 7.36
N THR A 64 11.45 15.03 7.73
CA THR A 64 12.72 15.20 8.43
C THR A 64 12.51 15.10 9.94
N LEU A 65 13.31 14.27 10.60
CA LEU A 65 13.46 14.22 12.06
C LEU A 65 14.89 14.66 12.43
N GLU A 66 15.16 14.86 13.73
CA GLU A 66 16.47 15.36 14.19
C GLU A 66 17.66 14.52 13.71
N LYS A 67 17.51 13.19 13.65
CA LYS A 67 18.61 12.26 13.33
C LYS A 67 18.46 11.55 11.98
N GLU A 68 17.26 11.49 11.44
CA GLU A 68 16.95 10.74 10.23
C GLU A 68 15.93 11.44 9.35
N ILE A 69 15.91 11.08 8.08
CA ILE A 69 14.89 11.47 7.12
C ILE A 69 14.11 10.20 6.77
N ILE A 70 12.80 10.24 6.95
CA ILE A 70 11.92 9.12 6.63
C ILE A 70 11.29 9.40 5.27
N LEU A 71 11.46 8.46 4.35
CA LEU A 71 10.84 8.46 3.04
C LEU A 71 9.84 7.32 2.96
N ILE A 72 8.65 7.58 2.45
CA ILE A 72 7.58 6.60 2.33
C ILE A 72 7.00 6.66 0.92
N LYS A 73 7.16 5.57 0.18
CA LYS A 73 6.53 5.38 -1.12
C LYS A 73 5.33 4.46 -1.01
N VAL A 74 4.21 4.86 -1.61
CA VAL A 74 3.01 4.02 -1.65
C VAL A 74 2.92 3.35 -3.02
N HIS A 75 3.07 2.02 -3.04
CA HIS A 75 2.91 1.20 -4.23
C HIS A 75 1.43 0.87 -4.39
N ALA A 76 0.79 1.51 -5.38
CA ALA A 76 -0.60 1.24 -5.72
C ALA A 76 -0.71 -0.08 -6.47
N SER A 77 -1.54 -0.98 -5.96
CA SER A 77 -1.65 -2.34 -6.49
C SER A 77 -2.75 -2.42 -7.55
N ASN A 78 -2.64 -1.61 -8.60
CA ASN A 78 -3.55 -1.70 -9.75
C ASN A 78 -2.98 -2.70 -10.77
N LEU A 79 -3.82 -3.65 -11.20
CA LEU A 79 -3.51 -4.62 -12.27
C LEU A 79 -3.04 -3.97 -13.58
N ASP A 80 -3.46 -2.73 -13.84
CA ASP A 80 -3.12 -1.94 -15.04
C ASP A 80 -1.99 -0.92 -14.82
N ALA A 81 -1.31 -0.93 -13.68
CA ALA A 81 -0.17 -0.04 -13.43
C ALA A 81 1.00 -0.42 -14.36
N LYS A 82 1.05 0.21 -15.54
CA LYS A 82 2.04 0.00 -16.61
C LYS A 82 3.48 0.38 -16.28
N ASN A 83 3.81 0.70 -15.03
CA ASN A 83 5.18 0.92 -14.60
C ASN A 83 5.48 0.03 -13.39
N PRO A 84 6.53 -0.80 -13.42
CA PRO A 84 7.13 -1.28 -12.19
C PRO A 84 7.73 -0.05 -11.51
N ASP A 85 6.94 0.57 -10.64
CA ASP A 85 7.36 1.76 -9.93
C ASP A 85 8.60 1.39 -9.11
N LYS A 86 9.76 1.89 -9.53
CA LYS A 86 11.05 1.38 -9.02
C LYS A 86 11.09 1.57 -7.51
N SER A 87 11.65 0.58 -6.81
CA SER A 87 11.90 0.69 -5.36
C SER A 87 12.58 2.02 -5.05
N LEU A 88 12.18 2.63 -3.93
CA LEU A 88 12.77 3.88 -3.48
C LEU A 88 14.29 3.74 -3.31
N GLU A 89 14.80 2.58 -2.88
CA GLU A 89 16.25 2.32 -2.84
C GLU A 89 16.90 2.44 -4.22
N LEU A 90 16.27 1.91 -5.28
CA LEU A 90 16.81 1.99 -6.64
C LEU A 90 16.82 3.43 -7.18
N LEU A 91 15.87 4.26 -6.74
CA LEU A 91 15.86 5.70 -7.06
C LEU A 91 16.98 6.45 -6.34
N LEU A 92 17.35 5.99 -5.15
CA LEU A 92 18.40 6.59 -4.31
C LEU A 92 19.81 6.06 -4.65
N LYS A 93 19.93 4.83 -5.19
CA LYS A 93 21.20 4.21 -5.63
C LYS A 93 22.16 5.09 -6.45
N PRO A 94 21.72 5.93 -7.40
CA PRO A 94 22.65 6.77 -8.15
C PRO A 94 23.28 7.91 -7.34
N SER A 95 22.90 8.10 -6.07
CA SER A 95 23.41 9.15 -5.20
C SER A 95 24.21 8.58 -4.04
N PRO A 96 25.55 8.71 -4.04
CA PRO A 96 26.39 8.29 -2.91
C PRO A 96 26.14 9.12 -1.65
N GLU A 97 25.41 10.23 -1.76
CA GLU A 97 25.10 11.15 -0.66
C GLU A 97 24.05 10.58 0.31
N PHE A 98 23.28 9.56 -0.11
CA PHE A 98 22.28 8.93 0.74
C PHE A 98 22.88 7.77 1.53
N ASN A 99 22.99 7.96 2.84
CA ASN A 99 23.27 6.86 3.75
C ASN A 99 21.96 6.22 4.23
N ILE A 100 21.64 5.04 3.70
CA ILE A 100 20.43 4.29 4.06
C ILE A 100 20.65 3.57 5.39
N ILE A 101 19.93 3.99 6.42
CA ILE A 101 19.93 3.35 7.75
C ILE A 101 19.10 2.07 7.72
N SER A 102 17.89 2.13 7.15
CA SER A 102 17.03 0.97 7.01
C SER A 102 16.01 1.13 5.89
N SER A 103 15.52 0.02 5.39
CA SER A 103 14.47 -0.04 4.39
C SER A 103 13.55 -1.22 4.67
N LYS A 104 12.25 -0.95 4.77
CA LYS A 104 11.24 -1.94 5.12
C LYS A 104 9.99 -1.73 4.31
N ARG A 105 9.28 -2.82 4.03
CA ARG A 105 7.99 -2.80 3.35
C ARG A 105 6.90 -3.27 4.30
N TYR A 106 5.79 -2.57 4.30
CA TYR A 106 4.62 -2.84 5.12
C TYR A 106 3.39 -2.98 4.23
N GLY A 107 2.55 -3.97 4.50
CA GLY A 107 1.17 -3.92 4.01
C GLY A 107 0.40 -2.82 4.76
N ARG A 108 -0.62 -2.25 4.12
CA ARG A 108 -1.47 -1.20 4.71
C ARG A 108 -1.89 -1.48 6.16
N GLU A 109 -2.37 -2.69 6.43
CA GLU A 109 -2.85 -3.15 7.75
C GLU A 109 -1.75 -3.17 8.84
N TYR A 110 -0.48 -3.25 8.42
CA TYR A 110 0.67 -3.42 9.31
C TYR A 110 1.59 -2.21 9.34
N LEU A 111 1.19 -1.09 8.74
CA LEU A 111 1.97 0.14 8.76
C LEU A 111 2.04 0.68 10.20
N PRO A 112 3.24 0.82 10.81
CA PRO A 112 3.35 1.35 12.16
C PRO A 112 2.69 2.73 12.32
N GLN A 113 2.10 2.98 13.49
CA GLN A 113 1.43 4.25 13.81
C GLN A 113 2.31 5.49 13.56
N ALA A 114 3.62 5.36 13.75
CA ALA A 114 4.61 6.40 13.50
C ALA A 114 4.63 6.89 12.04
N TYR A 115 4.07 6.13 11.09
CA TYR A 115 4.05 6.44 9.67
C TYR A 115 2.66 6.79 9.13
N VAL A 116 1.60 6.65 9.93
CA VAL A 116 0.20 6.89 9.51
C VAL A 116 -0.03 8.32 9.02
N TRP A 117 0.80 9.28 9.40
CA TRP A 117 0.74 10.65 8.87
C TRP A 117 0.88 10.71 7.34
N CYS A 118 1.52 9.73 6.68
CA CYS A 118 1.59 9.69 5.22
C CYS A 118 0.23 9.34 4.58
N LEU A 119 -0.67 8.68 5.33
CA LEU A 119 -2.03 8.36 4.88
C LEU A 119 -2.93 9.60 4.92
N ASN A 120 -2.71 10.49 5.89
CA ASN A 120 -3.54 11.68 6.11
C ASN A 120 -3.20 12.83 5.14
N ASN A 121 -2.07 12.74 4.45
CA ASN A 121 -1.57 13.74 3.50
C ASN A 121 -1.79 13.36 2.03
N ARG A 122 -2.57 12.30 1.76
CA ARG A 122 -3.03 11.92 0.40
C ARG A 122 -4.25 12.73 -0.01
#